data_AF-A0A520CX97-F1
#
_entry.id   AF-A0A520CX97-F1
#
_cell.length_a   1.000
_cell.length_b   1.000
_cell.length_c   1.000
_cell.angle_alpha   90.00
_cell.angle_beta   90.00
_cell.angle_gamma   90.00
#
_symmetry.space_group_name_H-M   'P 1'
#
loop_
_entity.id
_entity.type
_entity.pdbx_description
1 polymer ?
#
loop_
_entity_poly.entity_id
_entity_poly.type
_entity_poly.pdbx_seq_one_letter_code
_entity_poly.pdbx_strand_id
1 'polypeptide(L)'
;MFGRLYSALESVGYVIPDKGSHNKKLMPDISVGLGFAKFLKDNSSKYYDDCRTYRHTFPDGRDVEANMYPIDALPMFIRWLNEIWIPTKAQAYFKGKDDLAL
;
A
#
# COMPACT_ATOMS: atom_id res chain seq x y z
N MET A 1 7.77 -5.29 -2.93
CA MET A 1 6.98 -4.06 -3.16
C MET A 1 7.05 -3.09 -1.98
N PHE A 2 6.88 -3.56 -0.74
CA PHE A 2 6.74 -2.69 0.45
C PHE A 2 7.92 -1.76 0.74
N GLY A 3 9.18 -2.18 0.63
CA GLY A 3 10.32 -1.26 0.80
C GLY A 3 10.28 -0.04 -0.15
N ARG A 4 9.73 -0.21 -1.37
CA ARG A 4 9.57 0.90 -2.32
C ARG A 4 8.45 1.85 -1.93
N LEU A 5 7.42 1.37 -1.23
CA LEU A 5 6.34 2.22 -0.71
C LEU A 5 6.88 3.22 0.30
N TYR A 6 7.65 2.72 1.28
CA TYR A 6 8.26 3.55 2.30
C TYR A 6 9.23 4.57 1.70
N SER A 7 10.12 4.14 0.80
CA SER A 7 11.03 5.08 0.11
C SER A 7 10.30 6.13 -0.74
N ALA A 8 9.21 5.74 -1.42
CA ALA A 8 8.42 6.69 -2.21
C ALA A 8 7.72 7.72 -1.31
N LEU A 9 7.20 7.29 -0.17
CA LEU A 9 6.59 8.17 0.82
C LEU A 9 7.61 9.14 1.45
N GLU A 10 8.78 8.64 1.85
CA GLU A 10 9.87 9.50 2.36
C GLU A 10 10.32 10.53 1.31
N SER A 11 10.40 10.14 0.03
CA SER A 11 10.82 11.05 -1.04
C SER A 11 9.88 12.24 -1.26
N VAL A 12 8.62 12.10 -0.86
CA VAL A 12 7.61 13.18 -0.94
C VAL A 12 7.36 13.85 0.41
N GLY A 13 8.20 13.57 1.42
CA GLY A 13 8.15 14.21 2.74
C GLY A 13 7.31 13.48 3.79
N TYR A 14 6.72 12.32 3.48
CA TYR A 14 6.03 11.51 4.49
C TYR A 14 7.03 10.68 5.29
N VAL A 15 7.22 11.06 6.55
CA VAL A 15 7.86 10.19 7.55
C VAL A 15 6.76 9.36 8.22
N ILE A 16 6.78 8.03 8.08
CA ILE A 16 5.82 7.17 8.74
C ILE A 16 6.32 6.89 10.16
N PRO A 17 5.71 7.43 11.23
CA PRO A 17 6.10 7.06 12.58
C PRO A 17 5.71 5.61 12.87
N ASP A 18 6.50 4.92 13.70
CA ASP A 18 6.21 3.56 14.19
C ASP A 18 4.82 3.45 14.86
N LYS A 19 4.30 4.57 15.37
CA LYS A 19 3.01 4.71 16.05
C LYS A 19 2.39 6.04 15.62
N GLY A 20 1.20 6.01 15.02
CA GLY A 20 0.44 7.23 14.78
C GLY A 20 -0.11 7.82 16.09
N SER A 21 -0.59 9.06 16.05
CA SER A 21 -1.13 9.85 17.19
C SER A 21 -2.08 9.12 18.15
N HIS A 22 -2.75 8.04 17.74
CA HIS A 22 -3.62 7.21 18.59
C HIS A 22 -3.02 5.87 19.05
N ASN A 23 -1.69 5.75 19.09
CA ASN A 23 -0.97 4.51 19.44
C ASN A 23 -1.31 3.33 18.51
N LYS A 24 -1.89 3.61 17.33
CA LYS A 24 -2.14 2.63 16.27
C LYS A 24 -0.97 2.63 15.31
N LYS A 25 -0.45 1.43 15.02
CA LYS A 25 0.60 1.23 14.01
C LYS A 25 0.06 1.65 12.64
N LEU A 26 0.79 2.54 11.97
CA LEU A 26 0.48 2.92 10.59
C LEU A 26 0.95 1.80 9.65
N MET A 27 0.00 1.13 8.99
CA MET A 27 0.28 0.05 8.04
C MET A 27 -0.37 0.37 6.69
N PRO A 28 0.20 1.30 5.90
CA PRO A 28 -0.36 1.66 4.59
C PRO A 28 -0.34 0.50 3.60
N ASP A 29 0.49 -0.52 3.84
CA ASP A 29 0.65 -1.72 3.02
C ASP A 29 -0.67 -2.36 2.60
N ILE A 30 -1.62 -2.51 3.55
CA ILE A 30 -2.92 -3.13 3.28
C ILE A 30 -3.76 -2.22 2.36
N SER A 31 -3.80 -0.92 2.66
CA SER A 31 -4.53 0.07 1.86
C SER A 31 -3.98 0.16 0.42
N VAL A 32 -2.66 0.16 0.29
CA VAL A 32 -1.95 0.16 -1.00
C VAL A 32 -2.23 -1.14 -1.77
N GLY A 33 -2.12 -2.29 -1.11
CA GLY A 33 -2.37 -3.59 -1.73
C GLY A 33 -3.79 -3.73 -2.29
N LEU A 34 -4.79 -3.33 -1.52
CA LEU A 34 -6.19 -3.30 -1.96
C LEU A 34 -6.42 -2.30 -3.10
N GLY A 35 -5.82 -1.11 -2.99
CA GLY A 35 -5.89 -0.08 -4.03
C GLY A 35 -5.30 -0.54 -5.35
N PHE A 36 -4.17 -1.25 -5.31
CA PHE A 36 -3.51 -1.77 -6.49
C PHE A 36 -4.31 -2.90 -7.13
N ALA A 37 -4.86 -3.83 -6.34
CA ALA A 37 -5.72 -4.89 -6.85
C ALA A 37 -6.93 -4.32 -7.61
N LYS A 38 -7.57 -3.30 -7.04
CA LYS A 38 -8.67 -2.59 -7.70
C LYS A 38 -8.22 -1.92 -8.99
N PHE A 39 -7.06 -1.25 -8.99
CA PHE A 39 -6.52 -0.63 -10.20
C PHE A 39 -6.27 -1.65 -11.31
N LEU A 40 -5.68 -2.81 -10.99
CA LEU A 40 -5.45 -3.87 -11.99
C LEU A 40 -6.76 -4.39 -12.56
N LYS A 41 -7.78 -4.60 -11.71
CA LYS A 41 -9.12 -5.03 -12.13
C LYS A 41 -9.78 -4.00 -13.04
N ASP A 42 -9.80 -2.73 -12.63
CA ASP A 42 -10.46 -1.65 -13.36
C ASP A 42 -9.81 -1.40 -14.74
N ASN A 43 -8.52 -1.73 -14.89
CA ASN A 43 -7.77 -1.59 -16.15
C ASN A 43 -7.67 -2.89 -16.96
N SER A 44 -8.39 -3.96 -16.56
CA SER A 44 -8.32 -5.28 -17.22
C SER A 44 -6.88 -5.78 -17.42
N SER A 45 -6.03 -5.54 -16.41
CA SER A 45 -4.62 -5.92 -16.47
C SER A 45 -4.49 -7.42 -16.28
N LYS A 46 -3.71 -8.10 -17.14
CA LYS A 46 -3.39 -9.53 -17.01
C LYS A 46 -2.82 -9.90 -15.62
N TYR A 47 -2.17 -8.94 -14.96
CA TYR A 47 -1.58 -9.14 -13.63
C TYR A 47 -2.62 -9.28 -12.51
N TYR A 48 -3.88 -8.93 -12.77
CA TYR A 48 -4.98 -9.21 -11.86
C TYR A 48 -5.26 -10.72 -11.81
N ASP A 49 -5.31 -11.37 -12.98
CA ASP A 49 -5.62 -12.78 -13.11
C ASP A 49 -4.41 -13.67 -12.80
N ASP A 50 -3.20 -13.21 -13.12
CA ASP A 50 -1.94 -13.91 -12.79
C ASP A 50 -1.58 -13.83 -11.29
N CYS A 51 -2.33 -13.05 -10.51
CA CYS A 51 -2.08 -12.86 -9.08
C CYS A 51 -2.36 -14.15 -8.31
N ARG A 52 -1.37 -14.60 -7.54
CA ARG A 52 -1.58 -15.68 -6.56
C ARG A 52 -1.91 -15.09 -5.21
N THR A 53 -2.36 -15.94 -4.28
CA THR A 53 -2.54 -15.54 -2.89
C THR A 53 -1.62 -16.32 -1.97
N TYR A 54 -1.28 -15.72 -0.84
CA TYR A 54 -0.56 -16.39 0.25
C TYR A 54 -1.19 -16.01 1.59
N ARG A 55 -1.03 -16.89 2.58
CA ARG A 55 -1.58 -16.70 3.91
C ARG A 55 -0.62 -15.88 4.76
N HIS A 56 -1.10 -14.76 5.30
CA HIS A 56 -0.29 -13.83 6.08
C HIS A 56 -0.83 -13.72 7.51
N THR A 57 -0.03 -14.22 8.46
CA THR A 57 -0.32 -14.11 9.89
C THR A 57 0.37 -12.87 10.46
N PHE A 58 -0.41 -11.95 11.01
CA PHE A 58 0.08 -10.77 11.71
C PHE A 58 0.53 -11.15 13.14
N PRO A 59 1.41 -10.34 13.77
CA PRO A 59 1.86 -10.57 15.15
C PRO A 59 0.73 -10.54 16.19
N ASP A 60 -0.42 -9.95 15.87
CA ASP A 60 -1.62 -9.93 16.71
C ASP A 60 -2.52 -11.16 16.52
N GLY A 61 -2.07 -12.16 15.75
CA GLY A 61 -2.78 -13.42 15.51
C GLY A 61 -3.83 -13.35 14.39
N ARG A 62 -4.03 -12.18 13.75
CA ARG A 62 -4.90 -12.09 12.57
C ARG A 62 -4.29 -12.82 11.40
N ASP A 63 -5.13 -13.46 10.61
CA ASP A 63 -4.73 -14.24 9.45
C ASP A 63 -5.51 -13.77 8.23
N VAL A 64 -4.80 -13.36 7.19
CA VAL A 64 -5.40 -12.80 5.98
C VAL A 64 -4.82 -13.46 4.74
N GLU A 65 -5.68 -13.63 3.73
CA GLU A 65 -5.23 -14.00 2.40
C GLU A 65 -4.74 -12.73 1.68
N ALA A 66 -3.44 -12.68 1.38
CA ALA A 66 -2.78 -11.54 0.78
C ALA A 66 -2.38 -11.83 -0.67
N ASN A 67 -2.49 -10.82 -1.52
CA ASN A 67 -2.11 -10.92 -2.94
C ASN A 67 -0.59 -10.97 -3.13
N MET A 68 -0.14 -11.90 -3.96
CA MET A 68 1.22 -12.06 -4.44
C MET A 68 1.26 -11.82 -5.95
N TYR A 69 1.70 -10.61 -6.32
CA TYR A 69 1.80 -10.19 -7.71
C TYR A 69 3.07 -10.74 -8.39
N PRO A 70 3.03 -11.04 -9.70
CA PRO A 70 4.23 -11.39 -10.46
C PRO A 70 5.22 -10.22 -10.51
N ILE A 71 6.51 -10.54 -10.67
CA ILE A 71 7.58 -9.51 -10.75
C ILE A 71 7.35 -8.51 -11.89
N ASP A 72 6.74 -8.96 -12.98
CA ASP A 72 6.42 -8.15 -14.15
C ASP A 72 5.37 -7.06 -13.88
N ALA A 73 4.61 -7.17 -12.78
CA ALA A 73 3.69 -6.13 -12.33
C ALA A 73 4.43 -4.95 -11.65
N LEU A 74 5.72 -5.09 -11.34
CA LEU A 74 6.48 -4.10 -10.57
C LEU A 74 6.56 -2.71 -11.23
N PRO A 75 6.85 -2.57 -12.55
CA PRO A 75 6.88 -1.26 -13.20
C PRO A 75 5.51 -0.56 -13.14
N MET A 76 4.43 -1.33 -13.30
CA MET A 76 3.06 -0.81 -13.22
C MET A 76 2.69 -0.37 -11.80
N PHE A 77 3.09 -1.17 -10.80
CA PHE A 77 2.94 -0.80 -9.39
C PHE A 77 3.66 0.52 -9.06
N ILE A 78 4.91 0.68 -9.50
CA ILE A 78 5.70 1.89 -9.25
C ILE A 78 5.01 3.12 -9.87
N ARG A 79 4.56 3.03 -11.12
CA ARG A 79 3.83 4.13 -11.78
C ARG A 79 2.54 4.47 -11.06
N TRP A 80 1.69 3.47 -10.83
CA TRP A 80 0.42 3.66 -10.12
C TRP A 80 0.61 4.26 -8.72
N LEU A 81 1.64 3.82 -7.99
CA LEU A 81 1.92 4.33 -6.66
C LEU A 81 2.27 5.82 -6.69
N ASN A 82 3.19 6.24 -7.57
CA ASN A 82 3.67 7.62 -7.63
C ASN A 82 2.69 8.57 -8.32
N GLU A 83 1.99 8.10 -9.36
CA GLU A 83 1.14 8.96 -10.20
C GLU A 83 -0.30 9.00 -9.68
N ILE A 84 -0.75 7.99 -8.93
CA ILE A 84 -2.15 7.88 -8.48
C ILE A 84 -2.25 7.81 -6.97
N TRP A 85 -1.68 6.79 -6.33
CA TRP A 85 -1.96 6.55 -4.92
C TRP A 85 -1.38 7.61 -3.99
N ILE A 86 -0.11 8.00 -4.17
CA ILE A 86 0.54 9.03 -3.35
C ILE A 86 -0.20 10.38 -3.50
N PRO A 87 -0.41 10.91 -4.71
CA PRO A 87 -1.03 12.24 -4.86
C PRO A 87 -2.48 12.31 -4.41
N THR A 88 -3.24 11.21 -4.54
CA THR A 88 -4.70 11.25 -4.31
C THR A 88 -5.17 10.58 -3.03
N LYS A 89 -4.41 9.64 -2.47
CA LYS A 89 -4.84 8.79 -1.33
C LYS A 89 -3.94 8.88 -0.11
N ALA A 90 -2.64 9.15 -0.28
CA ALA A 90 -1.72 9.18 0.87
C ALA A 90 -2.14 10.22 1.89
N GLN A 91 -2.39 11.47 1.47
CA GLN A 91 -2.77 12.55 2.38
C GLN A 91 -4.05 12.22 3.16
N ALA A 92 -5.09 11.70 2.50
CA ALA A 92 -6.33 11.31 3.16
C ALA A 92 -6.13 10.15 4.14
N TYR A 93 -5.29 9.17 3.78
CA TYR A 93 -4.96 8.03 4.63
C TYR A 93 -4.24 8.46 5.91
N PHE A 94 -3.25 9.35 5.78
CA PHE A 94 -2.46 9.81 6.92
C PHE A 94 -3.23 10.79 7.81
N LYS A 95 -3.95 11.76 7.23
CA LYS A 95 -4.78 12.71 8.00
C LYS A 95 -5.86 12.03 8.84
N GLY A 96 -6.41 10.90 8.38
CA GLY A 96 -7.41 10.13 9.14
C GLY A 96 -6.82 9.25 10.26
N LYS A 97 -5.50 9.19 10.41
CA LYS A 97 -4.79 8.34 11.37
C LYS A 97 -3.82 9.10 12.26
N ASP A 98 -3.43 10.30 11.84
CA ASP A 98 -2.53 11.17 12.53
C ASP A 98 -2.88 12.64 12.21
N ASP A 99 -3.34 13.40 13.20
CA ASP A 99 -3.60 14.83 13.04
C ASP A 99 -2.30 15.63 12.75
N LEU A 100 -1.13 15.04 13.00
CA LEU A 100 0.20 15.63 12.78
C LEU A 100 0.85 15.22 11.45
N ALA A 101 0.23 14.38 10.62
CA ALA A 101 0.81 13.99 9.34
C ALA A 101 0.59 15.07 8.26
N LEU A 102 1.43 16.11 8.32
CA LEU A 102 1.68 17.11 7.28
C LEU A 102 3.12 17.58 7.37
#